data_AF-E9PL32-F1
#
_entry.id   AF-E9PL32-F1
#
_cell.length_a   1.000
_cell.length_b   1.000
_cell.length_c   1.000
_cell.angle_alpha   90.00
_cell.angle_beta   90.00
_cell.angle_gamma   90.00
#
_symmetry.space_group_name_H-M   'P 1'
#
loop_
_entity.id
_entity.type
_entity.pdbx_description
1 polymer ?
#
loop_
_entity_poly.entity_id
_entity_poly.type
_entity_poly.pdbx_seq_one_letter_code
_entity_poly.pdbx_strand_id
1 'polypeptide(L)' 'MWQLWASLCCLLVLANARSRPSFHPLSDELVNYVNKRNTTWQAGHNFYNVDMSYLKRLCGTFLGGPKP' A
#
# COMPACT_ATOMS: atom_id res chain seq x y z
N MET A 1 -34.38 12.91 -15.91
CA MET A 1 -34.17 12.24 -14.59
C MET A 1 -32.99 11.28 -14.60
N TRP A 2 -32.89 10.33 -15.54
CA TRP A 2 -31.80 9.33 -15.59
C TRP A 2 -30.38 9.91 -15.62
N GLN A 3 -30.16 11.01 -16.36
CA GLN A 3 -28.85 11.67 -16.42
C GLN A 3 -28.36 12.23 -15.08
N LEU A 4 -29.29 12.67 -14.21
CA LEU A 4 -28.94 13.18 -12.88
C LEU A 4 -28.49 12.04 -11.96
N TRP A 5 -29.18 10.89 -12.01
CA TRP A 5 -28.80 9.68 -11.29
C TRP A 5 -27.45 9.14 -11.76
N ALA A 6 -27.23 9.08 -13.08
CA ALA A 6 -25.95 8.67 -13.64
C ALA A 6 -24.80 9.60 -13.19
N SER A 7 -25.02 10.92 -13.23
CA SER A 7 -24.03 11.91 -12.77
C SER A 7 -23.73 11.77 -11.27
N LEU A 8 -24.77 11.60 -10.43
CA LEU A 8 -24.61 11.38 -9.00
C LEU A 8 -23.83 10.09 -8.69
N CYS A 9 -24.15 8.98 -9.37
CA CYS A 9 -23.42 7.73 -9.24
C CYS A 9 -21.94 7.89 -9.64
N CYS A 10 -21.66 8.58 -10.74
CA CYS A 10 -20.28 8.87 -11.17
C CYS A 10 -19.52 9.70 -10.13
N LEU A 11 -20.14 10.75 -9.57
CA LEU A 11 -19.54 11.58 -8.54
C LEU A 11 -19.27 10.79 -7.26
N LEU A 12 -20.17 9.87 -6.87
CA LEU A 12 -19.97 8.98 -5.73
C LEU A 12 -18.77 8.03 -5.96
N VAL A 13 -18.64 7.43 -7.15
CA VAL A 13 -17.49 6.57 -7.46
C VAL A 13 -16.17 7.36 -7.42
N LEU A 14 -16.15 8.57 -8.00
CA LEU A 14 -14.98 9.45 -8.00
C LEU A 14 -14.61 9.93 -6.59
N ALA A 15 -15.59 10.27 -5.75
CA ALA A 15 -15.35 10.66 -4.37
C ALA A 15 -14.78 9.52 -3.52
N ASN A 16 -15.11 8.27 -3.86
CA ASN A 16 -14.57 7.07 -3.21
C ASN A 16 -13.26 6.57 -3.85
N ALA A 17 -12.80 7.18 -4.94
CA ALA A 17 -11.51 6.87 -5.55
C ALA A 17 -10.38 7.41 -4.65
N ARG A 18 -10.08 6.64 -3.59
CA ARG A 18 -9.02 6.98 -2.65
C ARG A 18 -7.68 6.71 -3.33
N SER A 19 -6.90 7.76 -3.57
CA SER A 19 -5.51 7.61 -3.95
C SER A 19 -4.81 6.82 -2.84
N ARG A 20 -4.15 5.72 -3.20
CA ARG A 20 -3.27 5.04 -2.26
C ARG A 20 -2.11 6.00 -1.99
N PRO A 21 -1.85 6.38 -0.72
CA PRO A 21 -0.70 7.19 -0.43
C PRO A 21 0.56 6.43 -0.87
N SER A 22 1.40 7.11 -1.64
CA SER A 22 2.69 6.59 -2.09
C SER A 22 3.74 7.03 -1.09
N PHE A 23 4.25 6.09 -0.29
CA PHE A 23 5.31 6.35 0.67
C PHE A 23 6.64 5.83 0.12
N HIS A 24 7.72 6.52 0.46
CA HIS A 24 9.04 5.92 0.30
C HIS A 24 9.13 4.67 1.21
N PRO A 25 9.64 3.51 0.74
CA PRO A 25 9.49 2.22 1.44
C PRO A 25 10.06 2.15 2.85
N LEU A 26 11.03 3.01 3.17
CA LEU A 26 11.69 3.09 4.47
C LEU A 26 11.47 4.46 5.16
N SER A 27 10.42 5.20 4.81
CA SER A 27 10.17 6.50 5.46
C SER A 27 9.52 6.34 6.84
N ASP A 28 9.79 7.33 7.70
CA ASP A 28 9.07 7.48 8.97
C ASP A 28 7.55 7.63 8.76
N GLU A 29 7.14 8.20 7.62
CA GLU A 29 5.74 8.37 7.27
C GLU A 29 5.02 7.02 7.12
N LEU A 30 5.66 6.02 6.50
CA LEU A 30 5.09 4.68 6.37
C LEU A 30 4.91 4.03 7.76
N VAL A 31 5.93 4.14 8.62
CA VAL A 31 5.89 3.61 9.99
C VAL A 31 4.73 4.24 10.77
N ASN A 32 4.64 5.58 10.75
CA ASN A 32 3.59 6.33 11.42
C ASN A 32 2.21 6.01 10.86
N TYR A 33 2.10 5.84 9.53
CA TYR A 33 0.84 5.48 8.88
C TYR A 33 0.35 4.10 9.32
N VAL A 34 1.23 3.10 9.41
CA VAL A 34 0.85 1.77 9.92
C VAL A 34 0.43 1.85 11.38
N ASN A 35 1.22 2.51 12.24
CA ASN A 35 0.93 2.60 13.67
C ASN A 35 -0.37 3.35 13.98
N LYS A 36 -0.80 4.29 13.12
CA LYS A 36 -2.10 4.98 13.25
C LYS A 36 -3.30 4.13 12.85
N ARG A 37 -3.11 2.98 12.17
CA ARG A 37 -4.21 2.13 11.69
C ARG A 37 -4.74 1.14 12.73
N ASN A 38 -4.20 1.12 13.95
CA ASN A 38 -4.62 0.22 15.03
C ASN A 38 -4.68 -1.26 14.59
N THR A 39 -3.65 -1.70 13.86
CA THR A 39 -3.47 -3.10 13.49
C THR A 39 -3.03 -3.94 14.69
N THR A 40 -3.05 -5.27 14.57
CA THR A 40 -2.61 -6.20 15.62
C THR A 40 -1.09 -6.19 15.89
N TRP A 41 -0.34 -5.37 15.15
CA TRP A 41 1.11 -5.23 15.22
C TRP A 41 1.52 -3.78 14.98
N GLN A 42 2.73 -3.43 15.44
CA GLN A 42 3.36 -2.12 15.28
C GLN A 42 4.54 -2.18 14.31
N ALA A 43 4.69 -1.15 13.48
CA ALA A 43 5.82 -0.98 12.58
C ALA A 43 6.97 -0.22 13.25
N GLY A 44 8.19 -0.51 12.78
CA GLY A 44 9.43 0.19 13.12
C GLY A 44 10.48 -0.04 12.03
N HIS A 45 11.58 0.70 12.10
CA HIS A 45 12.69 0.55 11.16
C HIS A 45 13.55 -0.65 11.50
N ASN A 46 13.68 -1.57 10.55
CA ASN A 46 14.60 -2.72 10.64
C ASN A 46 15.84 -2.55 9.76
N PHE A 47 15.77 -1.67 8.76
CA PHE A 47 16.83 -1.44 7.79
C PHE A 47 17.16 0.05 7.74
N TYR A 48 18.44 0.38 7.80
CA TYR A 48 18.94 1.75 7.77
C TYR A 48 19.96 1.90 6.65
N ASN A 49 19.78 2.92 5.80
CA ASN A 49 20.71 3.23 4.70
C ASN A 49 20.98 2.04 3.76
N VAL A 50 19.95 1.30 3.38
CA VAL A 50 20.04 0.21 2.41
C VAL A 50 19.37 0.59 1.10
N ASP A 51 19.91 0.09 0.00
CA ASP A 51 19.30 0.28 -1.32
C ASP A 51 18.08 -0.65 -1.51
N MET A 52 17.12 -0.21 -2.32
CA MET A 52 15.91 -0.98 -2.60
C MET A 52 16.21 -2.32 -3.29
N SER A 53 17.31 -2.43 -4.05
CA SER A 53 17.74 -3.69 -4.66
C SER A 53 18.09 -4.76 -3.62
N TYR A 54 18.69 -4.37 -2.49
CA TYR A 54 18.98 -5.28 -1.39
C TYR A 54 17.69 -5.84 -0.80
N LEU A 55 16.71 -4.97 -0.51
CA LEU A 55 15.41 -5.40 0.02
C LEU A 55 14.67 -6.35 -0.93
N LYS A 56 14.67 -6.08 -2.23
CA LYS A 56 14.07 -6.97 -3.23
C LYS A 56 14.74 -8.35 -3.27
N ARG A 57 16.07 -8.39 -3.12
CA ARG A 57 16.83 -9.65 -3.11
C ARG A 57 16.51 -10.54 -1.90
N LEU A 58 16.12 -9.96 -0.77
CA LEU A 58 15.64 -10.73 0.39
C LEU A 58 14.36 -11.52 0.08
N CYS A 59 13.56 -11.06 -0.88
CA CYS A 59 12.31 -11.69 -1.32
C CYS A 59 12.51 -12.61 -2.54
N GLY A 60 13.54 -13.46 -2.54
CA GLY A 60 14.00 -14.21 -3.72
C GLY A 60 13.19 -15.47 -4.10
N THR A 61 12.07 -15.76 -3.45
CA THR A 61 11.30 -16.99 -3.68
C THR A 61 10.26 -16.82 -4.79
N PHE A 62 10.29 -17.69 -5.79
CA PHE A 62 9.20 -17.80 -6.77
C PHE A 62 8.05 -18.61 -6.17
N LEU A 63 6.93 -17.93 -5.89
CA LEU A 63 5.71 -18.59 -5.43
C LEU A 63 5.07 -19.37 -6.58
N GLY A 64 4.60 -20.60 -6.31
CA GLY A 64 3.93 -21.44 -7.32
C GLY A 64 4.87 -22.16 -8.28
N GLY A 65 6.10 -22.46 -7.85
CA GLY A 65 7.05 -23.27 -8.61
C GLY A 65 6.57 -24.69 -8.91
N PRO A 66 7.40 -25.50 -9.62
CA PRO A 66 7.06 -26.87 -9.98
C PRO A 66 6.63 -27.66 -8.74
N LYS A 67 5.44 -28.26 -8.83
CA LYS A 67 4.95 -29.17 -7.80
C LYS A 67 5.53 -30.56 -8.09
N PRO A 68 6.00 -31.29 -7.07
CA PRO A 68 6.47 -32.66 -7.22
C PRO A 68 5.34 -33.59 -7.68
#